data_AF-A0A964W5R6-F1
#
_entry.id   AF-A0A964W5R6-F1
#
_cell.length_a   1.000
_cell.length_b   1.000
_cell.length_c   1.000
_cell.angle_alpha   90.00
_cell.angle_beta   90.00
_cell.angle_gamma   90.00
#
_symmetry.space_group_name_H-M   'P 1'
#
loop_
_entity.id
_entity.type
_entity.pdbx_description
1 polymer ?
#
loop_
_entity_poly.entity_id
_entity_poly.type
_entity_poly.pdbx_seq_one_letter_code
_entity_poly.pdbx_strand_id
1 'polypeptide(L)'
;MKFINNRLALLLAFVFLGLSAAAQEIIPTATVKDSVKPASKKGKLKVDGVIAVVGDYVVLDSDIDLMYKELQAQNVPVEEVTRCELLGKLLEDKLYAHQAIQDSIIVHDAEVNETMDRQIDYFVEQLGSVDKMVAYFKKKNIESFKTELFEMIKTQKLTEQMQKKIIDEVTITPEEVRQFYAKFGKDDLPVFGAEMEVAQIVIKPKVSQAEKQIVIDRLKQIKKDVQDGSSFYSKAVLYSEDPGSRSSGGFYKITRKTQFVKEFKDTAFSLAEGEISEPVESEYGYHLIYVEKIRGQELDVRHILISPKVTPEALREAKDKAESIRKKIVSGEISFADAARSESDEKETKNSGGLLMNPRTLETRFELTKMDPTIYNQVSDLKDKQVSEPILDTDQRGMQSYKLLTVTNRYDEHPADYAKDYTKIKELALKEKQIKTIAKWSAEKIKDTYIKVNGEYRECKFTNNWVKK
;
A
#
# COMPACT_ATOMS: atom_id res chain seq x y z
N MET A 1 -25.32 -16.25 -27.39
CA MET A 1 -26.22 -17.15 -28.16
C MET A 1 -26.02 -18.58 -27.67
N LYS A 2 -27.11 -19.35 -27.66
CA LYS A 2 -27.35 -20.67 -27.05
C LYS A 2 -26.31 -21.74 -27.40
N PHE A 3 -25.97 -22.62 -26.45
CA PHE A 3 -26.41 -24.02 -26.45
C PHE A 3 -26.27 -24.66 -25.04
N ILE A 4 -27.35 -25.30 -24.61
CA ILE A 4 -27.53 -26.07 -23.38
C ILE A 4 -27.71 -27.53 -23.80
N ASN A 5 -27.10 -28.47 -23.06
CA ASN A 5 -27.64 -29.78 -22.61
C ASN A 5 -26.50 -30.81 -22.43
N ASN A 6 -26.56 -31.85 -21.63
CA ASN A 6 -27.19 -32.22 -20.33
C ASN A 6 -26.82 -33.71 -20.16
N ARG A 7 -26.50 -34.16 -18.93
CA ARG A 7 -26.82 -35.51 -18.36
C ARG A 7 -26.10 -36.76 -18.95
N LEU A 8 -25.81 -37.87 -18.25
CA LEU A 8 -25.95 -38.36 -16.86
C LEU A 8 -25.19 -39.72 -16.75
N ALA A 9 -24.75 -40.07 -15.54
CA ALA A 9 -24.59 -41.41 -14.89
C ALA A 9 -23.72 -42.52 -15.55
N LEU A 10 -22.65 -43.02 -14.91
CA LEU A 10 -22.54 -43.98 -13.76
C LEU A 10 -23.07 -45.40 -14.06
N LEU A 11 -22.18 -46.41 -14.04
CA LEU A 11 -22.40 -47.73 -13.40
C LEU A 11 -21.13 -48.58 -13.34
N LEU A 12 -21.06 -49.35 -12.25
CA LEU A 12 -19.98 -50.14 -11.69
C LEU A 12 -20.11 -51.65 -12.03
N ALA A 13 -18.97 -52.36 -11.99
CA ALA A 13 -18.75 -53.67 -11.35
C ALA A 13 -19.11 -55.04 -12.01
N PHE A 14 -18.04 -55.85 -12.10
CA PHE A 14 -17.84 -57.26 -11.66
C PHE A 14 -18.13 -58.50 -12.55
N VAL A 15 -17.02 -59.12 -13.01
CA VAL A 15 -16.51 -60.52 -12.86
C VAL A 15 -17.46 -61.74 -12.97
N PHE A 16 -17.17 -62.71 -13.86
CA PHE A 16 -16.75 -64.11 -13.52
C PHE A 16 -16.33 -64.99 -14.73
N LEU A 17 -15.60 -66.05 -14.39
CA LEU A 17 -14.72 -66.96 -15.15
C LEU A 17 -15.33 -67.87 -16.25
N GLY A 18 -14.44 -68.33 -17.15
CA GLY A 18 -14.52 -69.63 -17.83
C GLY A 18 -13.11 -70.17 -18.15
N LEU A 19 -12.81 -71.41 -17.71
CA LEU A 19 -11.55 -72.16 -17.83
C LEU A 19 -11.68 -73.26 -18.89
N SER A 20 -10.65 -73.52 -19.71
CA SER A 20 -10.31 -74.87 -20.19
C SER A 20 -8.94 -74.97 -20.90
N ALA A 21 -8.05 -75.75 -20.24
CA ALA A 21 -7.13 -76.79 -20.72
C ALA A 21 -6.06 -76.56 -21.84
N ALA A 22 -4.82 -76.46 -21.35
CA ALA A 22 -3.53 -77.08 -21.71
C ALA A 22 -3.31 -77.82 -23.05
N ALA A 23 -2.18 -77.49 -23.69
CA ALA A 23 -1.18 -78.45 -24.14
C ALA A 23 0.22 -77.84 -24.02
N GLN A 24 1.18 -78.63 -23.56
CA GLN A 24 2.54 -78.25 -23.21
C GLN A 24 3.50 -79.00 -24.14
N GLU A 25 4.38 -78.29 -24.85
CA GLU A 25 5.60 -78.86 -25.42
C GLU A 25 6.82 -78.04 -24.95
N ILE A 26 7.98 -78.72 -24.89
CA ILE A 26 9.07 -78.50 -23.95
C ILE A 26 10.36 -78.10 -24.73
N ILE A 27 11.31 -77.45 -24.02
CA ILE A 27 12.80 -77.37 -24.21
C ILE A 27 13.29 -76.27 -25.19
N PRO A 28 14.41 -75.49 -24.97
CA PRO A 28 15.53 -75.60 -24.01
C PRO A 28 15.94 -74.32 -23.22
N THR A 29 16.86 -74.57 -22.28
CA THR A 29 17.79 -73.76 -21.48
C THR A 29 18.05 -72.28 -21.80
N ALA A 30 17.74 -71.47 -20.77
CA ALA A 30 18.40 -70.28 -20.24
C ALA A 30 19.39 -69.49 -21.12
N THR A 31 18.92 -68.32 -21.57
CA THR A 31 19.75 -67.11 -21.68
C THR A 31 19.19 -66.09 -20.69
N VAL A 32 20.02 -65.65 -19.75
CA VAL A 32 19.69 -64.49 -18.90
C VAL A 32 19.64 -63.28 -19.84
N LYS A 33 18.42 -62.85 -20.19
CA LYS A 33 18.24 -61.57 -20.87
C LYS A 33 18.55 -60.47 -19.87
N ASP A 34 19.57 -59.69 -20.19
CA ASP A 34 19.86 -58.40 -19.58
C ASP A 34 18.55 -57.60 -19.47
N SER A 35 18.17 -57.30 -18.23
CA SER A 35 16.91 -56.67 -17.86
C SER A 35 17.07 -55.17 -17.63
N VAL A 36 18.09 -54.54 -18.21
CA VAL A 36 18.13 -53.08 -18.29
C VAL A 36 17.12 -52.61 -19.34
N LYS A 37 15.86 -52.43 -18.89
CA LYS A 37 14.90 -51.58 -19.61
C LYS A 37 15.54 -50.19 -19.72
N PRO A 38 15.61 -49.58 -20.92
CA PRO A 38 16.05 -48.19 -21.04
C PRO A 38 15.16 -47.36 -20.12
N ALA A 39 15.80 -46.59 -19.23
CA ALA A 39 15.08 -45.70 -18.32
C ALA A 39 14.06 -44.90 -19.13
N SER A 40 12.79 -45.00 -18.72
CA SER A 40 11.71 -44.18 -19.25
C SER A 40 12.23 -42.75 -19.35
N LYS A 41 12.23 -42.18 -20.56
CA LYS A 41 12.53 -40.76 -20.76
C LYS A 41 11.51 -39.99 -19.91
N LYS A 42 11.90 -39.64 -18.67
CA LYS A 42 11.21 -38.61 -17.88
C LYS A 42 11.01 -37.46 -18.87
N GLY A 43 9.75 -37.06 -19.05
CA GLY A 43 9.38 -36.01 -20.01
C GLY A 43 10.37 -34.86 -19.89
N LYS A 44 10.83 -34.34 -21.03
CA LYS A 44 11.78 -33.22 -21.08
C LYS A 44 11.27 -32.15 -20.10
N LEU A 45 12.03 -31.87 -19.04
CA LEU A 45 11.78 -30.69 -18.21
C LEU A 45 11.93 -29.48 -19.13
N LYS A 46 10.87 -28.67 -19.27
CA LYS A 46 10.95 -27.39 -19.96
C LYS A 46 11.92 -26.53 -19.15
N VAL A 47 13.15 -26.41 -19.62
CA VAL A 47 14.12 -25.45 -19.08
C VAL A 47 13.57 -24.07 -19.38
N ASP A 48 13.62 -23.18 -18.39
CA ASP A 48 13.10 -21.82 -18.52
C ASP A 48 13.67 -21.14 -19.78
N GLY A 49 12.76 -20.67 -20.63
CA GLY A 49 13.08 -20.26 -21.98
C GLY A 49 13.13 -18.75 -22.11
N VAL A 50 14.14 -18.25 -22.82
CA VAL A 50 14.18 -16.84 -23.23
C VAL A 50 13.14 -16.59 -24.31
N ILE A 51 12.07 -15.90 -23.95
CA ILE A 51 10.95 -15.62 -24.85
C ILE A 51 11.11 -14.28 -25.56
N ALA A 52 11.84 -13.33 -24.96
CA ALA A 52 12.19 -12.08 -25.63
C ALA A 52 13.48 -11.43 -25.10
N VAL A 53 14.03 -10.51 -25.88
CA VAL A 53 15.18 -9.66 -25.55
C VAL A 53 14.85 -8.23 -25.95
N VAL A 54 15.12 -7.27 -25.06
CA VAL A 54 14.93 -5.83 -25.25
C VAL A 54 16.19 -5.10 -24.78
N GLY A 55 17.01 -4.65 -25.71
CA GLY A 55 18.33 -4.08 -25.42
C GLY A 55 19.19 -5.09 -24.65
N ASP A 56 19.61 -4.70 -23.45
CA ASP A 56 20.43 -5.52 -22.55
C ASP A 56 19.60 -6.45 -21.64
N TYR A 57 18.27 -6.36 -21.70
CA TYR A 57 17.38 -7.13 -20.84
C TYR A 57 16.80 -8.35 -21.56
N VAL A 58 16.68 -9.43 -20.79
CA VAL A 58 16.07 -10.69 -21.20
C VAL A 58 14.73 -10.86 -20.49
N VAL A 59 13.74 -11.40 -21.19
CA VAL A 59 12.44 -11.78 -20.64
C VAL A 59 12.30 -13.29 -20.73
N LEU A 60 12.02 -13.91 -19.59
CA LEU A 60 11.86 -15.35 -19.41
C LEU A 60 10.38 -15.76 -19.44
N ASP A 61 10.12 -17.01 -19.81
CA ASP A 61 8.76 -17.57 -19.76
C ASP A 61 8.24 -17.61 -18.32
N SER A 62 9.13 -17.82 -17.35
CA SER A 62 8.80 -17.78 -15.91
C SER A 62 8.45 -16.40 -15.38
N ASP A 63 8.89 -15.31 -16.04
CA ASP A 63 8.53 -13.94 -15.64
C ASP A 63 7.02 -13.70 -15.83
N ILE A 64 6.43 -14.24 -16.91
CA ILE A 64 4.98 -14.19 -17.14
C ILE A 64 4.24 -14.96 -16.06
N ASP A 65 4.72 -16.15 -15.70
CA ASP A 65 4.11 -16.99 -14.66
C ASP A 65 4.19 -16.32 -13.28
N LEU A 66 5.27 -15.57 -13.02
CA LEU A 66 5.44 -14.80 -11.80
C LEU A 66 4.44 -13.64 -11.75
N MET A 67 4.28 -12.90 -12.84
CA MET A 67 3.28 -11.83 -12.93
C MET A 67 1.85 -12.34 -12.70
N TYR A 68 1.48 -13.50 -13.26
CA TYR A 68 0.16 -14.10 -13.01
C TYR A 68 -0.07 -14.38 -11.53
N LYS A 69 0.93 -14.95 -10.84
CA LYS A 69 0.83 -15.25 -9.41
C LYS A 69 0.72 -13.98 -8.58
N GLU A 70 1.42 -12.92 -8.98
CA GLU A 70 1.33 -11.62 -8.33
C GLU A 70 -0.08 -11.02 -8.47
N LEU A 71 -0.65 -11.03 -9.67
CA LEU A 71 -2.02 -10.57 -9.91
C LEU A 71 -3.04 -11.36 -9.09
N GLN A 72 -2.88 -12.68 -9.02
CA GLN A 72 -3.73 -13.54 -8.18
C GLN A 72 -3.59 -13.22 -6.68
N ALA A 73 -2.37 -12.95 -6.21
CA ALA A 73 -2.12 -12.55 -4.82
C ALA A 73 -2.76 -11.20 -4.48
N GLN A 74 -2.90 -10.31 -5.47
CA GLN A 74 -3.59 -9.03 -5.35
C GLN A 74 -5.12 -9.13 -5.55
N ASN A 75 -5.68 -10.34 -5.67
CA ASN A 75 -7.08 -10.61 -5.99
C ASN A 75 -7.56 -9.94 -7.29
N VAL A 76 -6.66 -9.73 -8.25
CA VAL A 76 -7.02 -9.24 -9.59
C VAL A 76 -7.52 -10.42 -10.41
N PRO A 77 -8.74 -10.35 -11.00
CA PRO A 77 -9.22 -11.37 -11.93
C PRO A 77 -8.27 -11.53 -13.12
N VAL A 78 -7.77 -12.74 -13.35
CA VAL A 78 -6.80 -13.05 -14.42
C VAL A 78 -7.40 -13.89 -15.55
N GLU A 79 -8.70 -14.19 -15.48
CA GLU A 79 -9.40 -15.06 -16.43
C GLU A 79 -9.39 -14.50 -17.85
N GLU A 80 -9.41 -13.17 -17.98
CA GLU A 80 -9.38 -12.46 -19.27
C GLU A 80 -7.97 -12.00 -19.68
N VAL A 81 -7.00 -12.05 -18.77
CA VAL A 81 -5.63 -11.61 -19.04
C VAL A 81 -4.89 -12.71 -19.78
N THR A 82 -4.32 -12.38 -20.94
CA THR A 82 -3.56 -13.32 -21.77
C THR A 82 -2.05 -13.26 -21.50
N ARG A 83 -1.34 -14.37 -21.75
CA ARG A 83 0.14 -14.40 -21.70
C ARG A 83 0.77 -13.36 -22.63
N CYS A 84 0.14 -13.09 -23.76
CA CYS A 84 0.60 -12.08 -24.72
C CYS A 84 0.55 -10.66 -24.15
N GLU A 85 -0.50 -10.32 -23.41
CA GLU A 85 -0.63 -8.99 -22.77
C GLU A 85 0.40 -8.80 -21.67
N LEU A 86 0.61 -9.81 -20.82
CA LEU A 86 1.65 -9.77 -19.81
C LEU A 86 3.06 -9.68 -20.40
N LEU A 87 3.33 -10.43 -21.48
CA LEU A 87 4.57 -10.28 -22.21
C LEU A 87 4.72 -8.85 -22.76
N GLY A 88 3.66 -8.29 -23.34
CA GLY A 88 3.66 -6.90 -23.79
C GLY A 88 4.07 -5.92 -22.69
N LYS A 89 3.51 -6.08 -21.49
CA LYS A 89 3.85 -5.27 -20.32
C LYS A 89 5.32 -5.45 -19.89
N LEU A 90 5.82 -6.68 -19.86
CA LEU A 90 7.23 -6.96 -19.53
C LEU A 90 8.18 -6.31 -20.54
N LEU A 91 7.85 -6.37 -21.83
CA LEU A 91 8.63 -5.73 -22.88
C LEU A 91 8.69 -4.21 -22.70
N GLU A 92 7.56 -3.59 -22.35
CA GLU A 92 7.49 -2.16 -22.02
C GLU A 92 8.39 -1.81 -20.84
N ASP A 93 8.30 -2.56 -19.74
CA ASP A 93 9.12 -2.34 -18.54
C ASP A 93 10.63 -2.47 -18.83
N LYS A 94 11.02 -3.49 -19.60
CA LYS A 94 12.42 -3.65 -20.03
C LYS A 94 12.88 -2.51 -20.93
N LEU A 95 12.01 -1.98 -21.79
CA LEU A 95 12.34 -0.83 -22.65
C LEU A 95 12.59 0.43 -21.81
N TYR A 96 11.73 0.72 -20.82
CA TYR A 96 11.92 1.84 -19.91
C TYR A 96 13.24 1.71 -19.14
N ALA A 97 13.51 0.54 -18.56
CA ALA A 97 14.75 0.29 -17.83
C ALA A 97 16.00 0.44 -18.70
N HIS A 98 15.97 -0.09 -19.93
CA HIS A 98 17.06 0.06 -20.88
C HIS A 98 17.32 1.53 -21.22
N GLN A 99 16.26 2.29 -21.56
CA GLN A 99 16.44 3.69 -21.89
C GLN A 99 16.84 4.52 -20.66
N ALA A 100 16.38 4.18 -19.44
CA ALA A 100 16.82 4.85 -18.22
C ALA A 100 18.35 4.80 -18.06
N ILE A 101 18.96 3.64 -18.34
CA ILE A 101 20.42 3.48 -18.29
C ILE A 101 21.09 4.35 -19.37
N GLN A 102 20.58 4.34 -20.60
CA GLN A 102 21.11 5.17 -21.68
C GLN A 102 21.04 6.67 -21.37
N ASP A 103 19.94 7.10 -20.74
CA ASP A 103 19.71 8.47 -20.29
C ASP A 103 20.44 8.82 -18.99
N SER A 104 21.25 7.90 -18.45
CA SER A 104 22.01 8.07 -17.22
C SER A 104 21.14 8.43 -16.01
N ILE A 105 19.93 7.85 -15.92
CA ILE A 105 19.07 7.94 -14.73
C ILE A 105 19.74 7.16 -13.60
N ILE A 106 20.03 7.84 -12.49
CA ILE A 106 20.76 7.28 -11.36
C ILE A 106 19.77 6.77 -10.30
N VAL A 107 19.77 5.46 -10.09
CA VAL A 107 19.13 4.82 -8.93
C VAL A 107 20.23 4.43 -7.94
N HIS A 108 20.21 5.01 -6.75
CA HIS A 108 21.23 4.74 -5.73
C HIS A 108 21.01 3.37 -5.09
N ASP A 109 22.09 2.59 -4.97
CA ASP A 109 22.04 1.25 -4.38
C ASP A 109 21.51 1.26 -2.94
N ALA A 110 21.72 2.35 -2.18
CA ALA A 110 21.15 2.51 -0.83
C ALA A 110 19.62 2.46 -0.83
N GLU A 111 18.97 3.11 -1.80
CA GLU A 111 17.51 3.12 -1.93
C GLU A 111 16.97 1.75 -2.36
N VAL A 112 17.71 1.04 -3.22
CA VAL A 112 17.37 -0.33 -3.64
C VAL A 112 17.46 -1.28 -2.45
N ASN A 113 18.54 -1.19 -1.67
CA ASN A 113 18.75 -2.03 -0.48
C ASN A 113 17.68 -1.78 0.58
N GLU A 114 17.28 -0.52 0.81
CA GLU A 114 16.22 -0.19 1.76
C GLU A 114 14.86 -0.81 1.36
N THR A 115 14.50 -0.77 0.08
CA THR A 115 13.29 -1.44 -0.41
C THR A 115 13.42 -2.97 -0.34
N MET A 116 14.59 -3.51 -0.64
CA MET A 116 14.87 -4.95 -0.58
C MET A 116 14.71 -5.48 0.84
N ASP A 117 15.32 -4.82 1.82
CA ASP A 117 15.25 -5.25 3.21
C ASP A 117 13.81 -5.17 3.74
N ARG A 118 13.05 -4.12 3.41
CA ARG A 118 11.60 -4.05 3.71
C ARG A 118 10.80 -5.21 3.12
N GLN A 119 11.05 -5.57 1.86
CA GLN A 119 10.34 -6.68 1.23
C GLN A 119 10.72 -8.03 1.87
N ILE A 120 11.99 -8.21 2.25
CA ILE A 120 12.43 -9.40 2.98
C ILE A 120 11.74 -9.49 4.33
N ASP A 121 11.69 -8.39 5.10
CA ASP A 121 11.03 -8.35 6.39
C ASP A 121 9.54 -8.72 6.26
N TYR A 122 8.85 -8.18 5.25
CA TYR A 122 7.47 -8.55 4.94
C TYR A 122 7.31 -10.05 4.66
N PHE A 123 8.17 -10.66 3.84
CA PHE A 123 8.11 -12.10 3.57
C PHE A 123 8.45 -12.94 4.80
N VAL A 124 9.39 -12.51 5.64
CA VAL A 124 9.75 -13.19 6.88
C VAL A 124 8.60 -13.13 7.88
N GLU A 125 7.88 -12.02 7.96
CA GLU A 125 6.69 -11.89 8.81
C GLU A 125 5.57 -12.85 8.35
N GLN A 126 5.29 -12.91 7.05
CA GLN A 126 4.26 -13.78 6.48
C GLN A 126 4.60 -15.27 6.56
N LEU A 127 5.87 -15.63 6.32
CA LEU A 127 6.32 -17.04 6.22
C LEU A 127 6.94 -17.56 7.52
N GLY A 128 7.27 -16.67 8.47
CA GLY A 128 7.76 -16.94 9.81
C GLY A 128 9.28 -17.10 9.94
N SER A 129 10.05 -17.29 8.85
CA SER A 129 11.52 -17.28 8.90
C SER A 129 12.16 -17.06 7.53
N VAL A 130 13.42 -16.63 7.54
CA VAL A 130 14.25 -16.49 6.32
C VAL A 130 14.41 -17.82 5.60
N ASP A 131 14.62 -18.92 6.32
CA ASP A 131 14.79 -20.25 5.73
C ASP A 131 13.52 -20.71 5.00
N LYS A 132 12.34 -20.45 5.60
CA LYS A 132 11.05 -20.75 4.96
C LYS A 132 10.82 -19.90 3.72
N MET A 133 11.20 -18.62 3.75
CA MET A 133 11.15 -17.74 2.57
C MET A 133 12.05 -18.25 1.44
N VAL A 134 13.32 -18.57 1.73
CA VAL A 134 14.27 -19.09 0.74
C VAL A 134 13.75 -20.40 0.13
N ALA A 135 13.18 -21.29 0.94
CA ALA A 135 12.55 -22.53 0.47
C ALA A 135 11.30 -22.27 -0.38
N TYR A 136 10.45 -21.32 0.01
CA TYR A 136 9.23 -20.93 -0.71
C TYR A 136 9.53 -20.44 -2.12
N PHE A 137 10.50 -19.53 -2.25
CA PHE A 137 10.97 -19.02 -3.55
C PHE A 137 11.94 -19.95 -4.27
N LYS A 138 12.18 -21.16 -3.73
CA LYS A 138 13.06 -22.19 -4.29
C LYS A 138 14.48 -21.67 -4.58
N LYS A 139 15.00 -20.82 -3.71
CA LYS A 139 16.35 -20.26 -3.81
C LYS A 139 17.35 -21.11 -3.05
N LYS A 140 18.62 -21.02 -3.47
CA LYS A 140 19.72 -21.79 -2.86
C LYS A 140 20.05 -21.29 -1.45
N ASN A 141 20.05 -19.96 -1.28
CA ASN A 141 20.34 -19.27 -0.04
C ASN A 141 19.77 -17.83 -0.10
N ILE A 142 19.88 -17.11 1.01
CA ILE A 142 19.43 -15.72 1.13
C ILE A 142 20.22 -14.76 0.22
N GLU A 143 21.52 -14.99 0.01
CA GLU A 143 22.36 -14.11 -0.82
C GLU A 143 21.94 -14.14 -2.29
N SER A 144 21.64 -15.33 -2.82
CA SER A 144 21.09 -15.52 -4.17
C SER A 144 19.74 -14.83 -4.31
N PHE A 145 18.89 -14.90 -3.28
CA PHE A 145 17.61 -14.20 -3.28
C PHE A 145 17.81 -12.68 -3.26
N LYS A 146 18.65 -12.16 -2.37
CA LYS A 146 18.98 -10.72 -2.28
C LYS A 146 19.51 -10.18 -3.60
N THR A 147 20.41 -10.90 -4.26
CA THR A 147 21.00 -10.48 -5.54
C THR A 147 19.93 -10.34 -6.62
N GLU A 148 19.07 -11.35 -6.79
CA GLU A 148 17.99 -11.30 -7.78
C GLU A 148 16.95 -10.23 -7.44
N LEU A 149 16.59 -10.12 -6.16
CA LEU A 149 15.63 -9.12 -5.69
C LEU A 149 16.17 -7.69 -5.87
N PHE A 150 17.45 -7.47 -5.60
CA PHE A 150 18.12 -6.20 -5.83
C PHE A 150 18.03 -5.77 -7.31
N GLU A 151 18.37 -6.67 -8.25
CA GLU A 151 18.29 -6.38 -9.69
C GLU A 151 16.85 -6.11 -10.14
N MET A 152 15.88 -6.85 -9.60
CA MET A 152 14.46 -6.64 -9.86
C MET A 152 14.01 -5.25 -9.39
N ILE A 153 14.28 -4.90 -8.13
CA ILE A 153 13.91 -3.59 -7.56
C ILE A 153 14.62 -2.46 -8.31
N LYS A 154 15.90 -2.63 -8.66
CA LYS A 154 16.65 -1.64 -9.43
C LYS A 154 16.03 -1.41 -10.80
N THR A 155 15.66 -2.48 -11.50
CA THR A 155 14.96 -2.43 -12.79
C THR A 155 13.60 -1.73 -12.66
N GLN A 156 12.84 -2.04 -11.61
CA GLN A 156 11.56 -1.39 -11.34
C GLN A 156 11.74 0.12 -11.09
N LYS A 157 12.69 0.51 -10.24
CA LYS A 157 12.98 1.93 -9.94
C LYS A 157 13.42 2.70 -11.18
N LEU A 158 14.28 2.10 -12.02
CA LEU A 158 14.68 2.70 -13.31
C LEU A 158 13.46 2.91 -14.22
N THR A 159 12.56 1.92 -14.27
CA THR A 159 11.32 1.99 -15.04
C THR A 159 10.42 3.13 -14.56
N GLU A 160 10.16 3.20 -13.24
CA GLU A 160 9.34 4.24 -12.61
C GLU A 160 9.92 5.64 -12.84
N GLN A 161 11.23 5.81 -12.64
CA GLN A 161 11.89 7.09 -12.86
C GLN A 161 11.85 7.51 -14.33
N MET A 162 11.99 6.56 -15.26
CA MET A 162 11.90 6.87 -16.68
C MET A 162 10.48 7.27 -17.09
N GLN A 163 9.48 6.51 -16.67
CA GLN A 163 8.07 6.85 -16.92
C GLN A 163 7.75 8.24 -16.36
N LYS A 164 8.20 8.52 -15.13
CA LYS A 164 8.07 9.82 -14.49
C LYS A 164 8.73 10.93 -15.32
N LYS A 165 9.98 10.75 -15.75
CA LYS A 165 10.70 11.71 -16.59
C LYS A 165 9.94 12.03 -17.89
N ILE A 166 9.30 11.03 -18.51
CA ILE A 166 8.52 11.20 -19.75
C ILE A 166 7.27 12.06 -19.51
N ILE A 167 6.62 11.91 -18.36
CA ILE A 167 5.32 12.56 -18.08
C ILE A 167 5.43 13.87 -17.29
N ASP A 168 6.52 14.11 -16.56
CA ASP A 168 6.69 15.29 -15.69
C ASP A 168 6.70 16.60 -16.51
N GLU A 169 7.21 16.57 -17.73
CA GLU A 169 7.21 17.74 -18.63
C GLU A 169 5.85 17.96 -19.33
N VAL A 170 4.94 16.98 -19.23
CA VAL A 170 3.64 17.05 -19.90
C VAL A 170 2.72 17.95 -19.11
N THR A 171 2.44 19.13 -19.68
CA THR A 171 1.44 20.07 -19.18
C THR A 171 0.25 20.14 -20.13
N ILE A 172 -0.92 20.55 -19.62
CA ILE A 172 -2.14 20.72 -20.41
C ILE A 172 -2.59 22.18 -20.39
N THR A 173 -2.87 22.75 -21.55
CA THR A 173 -3.37 24.12 -21.70
C THR A 173 -4.90 24.16 -21.67
N PRO A 174 -5.54 25.29 -21.28
CA PRO A 174 -7.01 25.40 -21.30
C PRO A 174 -7.65 25.09 -22.66
N GLU A 175 -6.96 25.46 -23.75
CA GLU A 175 -7.41 25.16 -25.10
C GLU A 175 -7.38 23.66 -25.41
N GLU A 176 -6.34 22.93 -24.97
CA GLU A 176 -6.31 21.47 -25.10
C GLU A 176 -7.37 20.78 -24.26
N VAL A 177 -7.69 21.33 -23.07
CA VAL A 177 -8.81 20.82 -22.24
C VAL A 177 -10.15 21.04 -22.98
N ARG A 178 -10.34 22.19 -23.62
CA ARG A 178 -11.53 22.47 -24.44
C ARG A 178 -11.63 21.50 -25.62
N GLN A 179 -10.52 21.25 -26.32
CA GLN A 179 -10.48 20.29 -27.43
C GLN A 179 -10.71 18.86 -26.97
N PHE A 180 -10.17 18.46 -25.82
CA PHE A 180 -10.44 17.18 -25.20
C PHE A 180 -11.94 16.99 -24.95
N TYR A 181 -12.58 17.96 -24.27
CA TYR A 181 -14.00 17.91 -23.98
C TYR A 181 -14.87 17.89 -25.25
N ALA A 182 -14.49 18.66 -26.28
CA ALA A 182 -15.23 18.74 -27.54
C ALA A 182 -15.22 17.45 -28.38
N LYS A 183 -14.36 16.46 -28.07
CA LYS A 183 -14.35 15.15 -28.74
C LYS A 183 -15.52 14.27 -28.34
N PHE A 184 -16.08 14.48 -27.15
CA PHE A 184 -17.17 13.64 -26.64
C PHE A 184 -18.50 14.12 -27.22
N GLY A 185 -19.29 13.17 -27.75
CA GLY A 185 -20.70 13.40 -28.01
C GLY A 185 -21.47 13.57 -26.71
N LYS A 186 -22.71 14.10 -26.76
CA LYS A 186 -23.54 14.27 -25.56
C LYS A 186 -23.73 12.98 -24.76
N ASP A 187 -23.79 11.84 -25.45
CA ASP A 187 -24.01 10.52 -24.84
C ASP A 187 -22.70 9.82 -24.45
N ASP A 188 -21.54 10.36 -24.85
CA ASP A 188 -20.21 9.79 -24.58
C ASP A 188 -19.46 10.54 -23.47
N LEU A 189 -20.10 11.55 -22.86
CA LEU A 189 -19.48 12.33 -21.80
C LEU A 189 -19.16 11.43 -20.59
N PRO A 190 -17.95 11.57 -20.01
CA PRO A 190 -17.64 10.90 -18.76
C PRO A 190 -18.69 11.24 -17.70
N VAL A 191 -19.20 10.24 -16.98
CA VAL A 191 -20.11 10.45 -15.87
C VAL A 191 -19.30 10.57 -14.59
N PHE A 192 -19.50 11.66 -13.85
CA PHE A 192 -18.96 11.79 -12.52
C PHE A 192 -19.98 11.26 -11.52
N GLY A 193 -19.54 10.28 -10.72
CA GLY A 193 -20.35 9.68 -9.68
C GLY A 193 -20.78 10.71 -8.64
N ALA A 194 -21.79 10.34 -7.83
CA ALA A 194 -22.25 11.20 -6.76
C ALA A 194 -21.12 11.51 -5.76
N GLU A 195 -21.09 12.77 -5.31
CA GLU A 195 -20.09 13.28 -4.38
C GLU A 195 -20.75 13.92 -3.15
N MET A 196 -19.99 13.99 -2.07
CA MET A 196 -20.39 14.72 -0.88
C MET A 196 -19.22 15.45 -0.23
N GLU A 197 -19.54 16.54 0.45
CA GLU A 197 -18.60 17.27 1.30
C GLU A 197 -19.01 17.06 2.76
N VAL A 198 -18.11 16.47 3.53
CA VAL A 198 -18.33 16.15 4.93
C VAL A 198 -17.51 17.07 5.80
N ALA A 199 -18.11 17.55 6.89
CA ALA A 199 -17.40 18.29 7.92
C ALA A 199 -17.52 17.57 9.26
N GLN A 200 -16.48 17.69 10.09
CA GLN A 200 -16.43 17.10 11.42
C GLN A 200 -16.05 18.11 12.51
N ILE A 201 -16.54 17.86 13.72
CA ILE A 201 -16.08 18.50 14.95
C ILE A 201 -15.62 17.39 15.88
N VAL A 202 -14.33 17.40 16.20
CA VAL A 202 -13.74 16.46 17.16
C VAL A 202 -13.66 17.11 18.53
N ILE A 203 -14.12 16.40 19.57
CA ILE A 203 -14.06 16.77 20.97
C ILE A 203 -13.27 15.70 21.72
N LYS A 204 -12.11 16.07 22.25
CA LYS A 204 -11.24 15.17 23.01
C LYS A 204 -11.61 15.23 24.51
N PRO A 205 -11.69 14.09 25.20
CA PRO A 205 -11.93 14.08 26.64
C PRO A 205 -10.76 14.73 27.37
N LYS A 206 -11.07 15.56 28.36
CA LYS A 206 -10.06 16.21 29.18
C LYS A 206 -9.54 15.23 30.21
N VAL A 207 -8.27 14.85 30.07
CA VAL A 207 -7.58 14.05 31.08
C VAL A 207 -7.45 14.87 32.37
N SER A 208 -7.86 14.27 33.49
CA SER A 208 -7.76 14.91 34.81
C SER A 208 -6.31 15.14 35.22
N GLN A 209 -6.05 16.17 36.03
CA GLN A 209 -4.70 16.43 36.54
C GLN A 209 -4.20 15.26 37.42
N ALA A 210 -5.10 14.55 38.09
CA ALA A 210 -4.76 13.37 38.89
C ALA A 210 -4.22 12.23 38.00
N GLU A 211 -4.88 11.93 36.88
CA GLU A 211 -4.41 10.91 35.92
C GLU A 211 -3.08 11.30 35.27
N LYS A 212 -2.91 12.57 34.91
CA LYS A 212 -1.61 13.09 34.44
C LYS A 212 -0.52 12.88 35.50
N GLN A 213 -0.82 13.19 36.76
CA GLN A 213 0.14 13.06 37.86
C GLN A 213 0.53 11.60 38.11
N ILE A 214 -0.41 10.65 38.03
CA ILE A 214 -0.12 9.21 38.14
C ILE A 214 0.92 8.78 37.10
N VAL A 215 0.76 9.24 35.85
CA VAL A 215 1.72 8.94 34.78
C VAL A 215 3.08 9.60 35.04
N ILE A 216 3.10 10.88 35.42
CA ILE A 216 4.33 11.60 35.74
C ILE A 216 5.09 10.91 36.87
N ASP A 217 4.40 10.54 37.96
CA ASP A 217 4.99 9.87 39.12
C ASP A 217 5.52 8.49 38.72
N ARG A 218 4.80 7.77 37.85
CA ARG A 218 5.25 6.50 37.31
C ARG A 218 6.53 6.62 36.50
N LEU A 219 6.61 7.61 35.61
CA LEU A 219 7.81 7.86 34.79
C LEU A 219 8.98 8.34 35.67
N LYS A 220 8.74 9.15 36.68
CA LYS A 220 9.76 9.55 37.68
C LYS A 220 10.28 8.35 38.47
N GLN A 221 9.41 7.42 38.86
CA GLN A 221 9.83 6.19 39.50
C GLN A 221 10.69 5.33 38.56
N ILE A 222 10.29 5.20 37.29
CA ILE A 222 11.08 4.48 36.28
C ILE A 222 12.45 5.14 36.09
N LYS A 223 12.51 6.47 36.00
CA LYS A 223 13.76 7.22 35.92
C LYS A 223 14.67 6.90 37.10
N LYS A 224 14.13 6.96 38.33
CA LYS A 224 14.88 6.61 39.54
C LYS A 224 15.39 5.18 39.52
N ASP A 225 14.53 4.22 39.17
CA ASP A 225 14.91 2.81 39.08
C ASP A 225 16.07 2.60 38.10
N VAL A 226 16.08 3.32 36.97
CA VAL A 226 17.16 3.26 35.97
C VAL A 226 18.44 3.90 36.50
N GLN A 227 18.33 5.04 37.19
CA GLN A 227 19.48 5.68 37.85
C GLN A 227 20.08 4.79 38.96
N ASP A 228 19.24 3.99 39.62
CA ASP A 228 19.64 3.01 40.64
C ASP A 228 20.18 1.69 40.02
N GLY A 229 20.30 1.61 38.68
CA GLY A 229 20.94 0.51 37.95
C GLY A 229 19.99 -0.44 37.21
N SER A 230 18.69 -0.17 37.18
CA SER A 230 17.76 -0.95 36.35
C SER A 230 18.00 -0.69 34.86
N SER A 231 17.81 -1.74 34.04
CA SER A 231 17.90 -1.59 32.59
C SER A 231 16.73 -0.78 32.03
N PHE A 232 17.05 0.32 31.32
CA PHE A 232 16.06 1.11 30.58
C PHE A 232 15.32 0.26 29.55
N TYR A 233 16.05 -0.63 28.85
CA TYR A 233 15.48 -1.57 27.89
C TYR A 233 14.33 -2.36 28.49
N SER A 234 14.55 -2.97 29.67
CA SER A 234 13.54 -3.79 30.33
C SER A 234 12.33 -2.96 30.77
N LYS A 235 12.54 -1.75 31.27
CA LYS A 235 11.45 -0.84 31.64
C LYS A 235 10.63 -0.43 30.41
N ALA A 236 11.28 -0.15 29.28
CA ALA A 236 10.60 0.16 28.04
C ALA A 236 9.77 -1.01 27.52
N VAL A 237 10.30 -2.24 27.50
CA VAL A 237 9.55 -3.42 27.08
C VAL A 237 8.29 -3.66 27.94
N LEU A 238 8.40 -3.43 29.25
CA LEU A 238 7.35 -3.70 30.22
C LEU A 238 6.28 -2.60 30.32
N TYR A 239 6.66 -1.33 30.17
CA TYR A 239 5.78 -0.20 30.49
C TYR A 239 5.52 0.76 29.34
N SER A 240 6.34 0.74 28.29
CA SER A 240 6.11 1.65 27.16
C SER A 240 4.84 1.22 26.41
N GLU A 241 4.02 2.19 26.06
CA GLU A 241 2.83 2.03 25.22
C GLU A 241 3.12 2.35 23.75
N ASP A 242 4.37 2.73 23.42
CA ASP A 242 4.77 2.96 22.03
C ASP A 242 4.92 1.62 21.26
N PRO A 243 4.03 1.30 20.30
CA PRO A 243 4.09 0.04 19.57
C PRO A 243 5.35 -0.06 18.69
N GLY A 244 5.91 1.07 18.25
CA GLY A 244 7.00 1.10 17.28
C GLY A 244 8.37 0.72 17.85
N SER A 245 8.62 1.01 19.13
CA SER A 245 9.92 0.76 19.75
C SER A 245 9.87 -0.09 21.02
N ARG A 246 8.70 -0.32 21.64
CA ARG A 246 8.58 -1.09 22.89
C ARG A 246 9.32 -2.42 22.85
N SER A 247 9.18 -3.20 21.77
CA SER A 247 9.84 -4.50 21.61
C SER A 247 11.36 -4.40 21.52
N SER A 248 11.89 -3.28 21.00
CA SER A 248 13.33 -2.97 20.90
C SER A 248 13.88 -2.26 22.14
N GLY A 249 13.10 -2.21 23.22
CA GLY A 249 13.45 -1.50 24.45
C GLY A 249 13.47 0.03 24.28
N GLY A 250 12.55 0.56 23.47
CA GLY A 250 12.37 2.00 23.29
C GLY A 250 13.28 2.66 22.25
N PHE A 251 14.08 1.87 21.52
CA PHE A 251 15.19 2.39 20.71
C PHE A 251 14.75 3.08 19.42
N TYR A 252 15.32 4.26 19.17
CA TYR A 252 15.25 4.96 17.90
C TYR A 252 16.58 5.62 17.55
N LYS A 253 16.91 5.62 16.26
CA LYS A 253 17.93 6.49 15.69
C LYS A 253 17.25 7.71 15.10
N ILE A 254 17.57 8.89 15.61
CA ILE A 254 16.91 10.15 15.23
C ILE A 254 17.89 11.19 14.69
N THR A 255 17.38 12.03 13.80
CA THR A 255 18.04 13.26 13.32
C THR A 255 17.05 14.42 13.44
N ARG A 256 17.50 15.66 13.23
CA ARG A 256 16.59 16.81 13.20
C ARG A 256 15.51 16.72 12.11
N LYS A 257 15.78 15.95 11.05
CA LYS A 257 14.86 15.72 9.92
C LYS A 257 13.84 14.61 10.19
N THR A 258 14.03 13.81 11.24
CA THR A 258 13.10 12.73 11.60
C THR A 258 11.73 13.33 11.97
N GLN A 259 10.66 12.69 11.49
CA GLN A 259 9.26 13.13 11.65
C GLN A 259 8.69 12.75 13.02
N PHE A 260 9.30 13.26 14.10
CA PHE A 260 8.81 13.10 15.48
C PHE A 260 8.20 14.40 15.99
N VAL A 261 7.37 14.29 17.04
CA VAL A 261 6.79 15.46 17.73
C VAL A 261 7.87 16.40 18.23
N LYS A 262 7.55 17.69 18.19
CA LYS A 262 8.50 18.76 18.49
C LYS A 262 9.03 18.65 19.91
N GLU A 263 8.16 18.37 20.87
CA GLU A 263 8.46 18.24 22.29
C GLU A 263 9.50 17.13 22.52
N PHE A 264 9.32 15.98 21.89
CA PHE A 264 10.27 14.87 21.96
C PHE A 264 11.64 15.26 21.38
N LYS A 265 11.66 15.84 20.17
CA LYS A 265 12.93 16.21 19.51
C LYS A 265 13.67 17.27 20.30
N ASP A 266 13.00 18.32 20.71
CA ASP A 266 13.63 19.43 21.42
C ASP A 266 14.26 18.95 22.72
N THR A 267 13.58 18.09 23.48
CA THR A 267 14.16 17.47 24.67
C THR A 267 15.31 16.54 24.32
N ALA A 268 15.15 15.60 23.39
CA ALA A 268 16.20 14.65 23.02
C ALA A 268 17.51 15.35 22.59
N PHE A 269 17.42 16.42 21.80
CA PHE A 269 18.59 17.19 21.34
C PHE A 269 19.15 18.16 22.39
N SER A 270 18.46 18.38 23.51
CA SER A 270 18.94 19.20 24.62
C SER A 270 19.73 18.39 25.67
N LEU A 271 19.57 17.07 25.68
CA LEU A 271 20.19 16.17 26.65
C LEU A 271 21.64 15.83 26.26
N ALA A 272 22.48 15.60 27.26
CA ALA A 272 23.82 15.06 27.08
C ALA A 272 23.79 13.54 26.87
N GLU A 273 24.89 13.00 26.32
CA GLU A 273 25.09 11.56 26.22
C GLU A 273 25.06 10.92 27.62
N GLY A 274 24.25 9.87 27.79
CA GLY A 274 24.02 9.20 29.07
C GLY A 274 22.92 9.83 29.94
N GLU A 275 22.28 10.91 29.51
CA GLU A 275 21.28 11.63 30.29
C GLU A 275 19.85 11.11 30.07
N ILE A 276 19.05 11.12 31.14
CA ILE A 276 17.62 10.79 31.12
C ILE A 276 16.80 12.06 31.39
N SER A 277 15.85 12.36 30.52
CA SER A 277 14.97 13.54 30.63
C SER A 277 14.08 13.52 31.88
N GLU A 278 13.46 14.65 32.18
CA GLU A 278 12.20 14.65 32.94
C GLU A 278 11.04 14.17 32.04
N PRO A 279 9.89 13.76 32.60
CA PRO A 279 8.71 13.42 31.81
C PRO A 279 8.27 14.59 30.91
N VAL A 280 8.20 14.35 29.59
CA VAL A 280 7.84 15.36 28.57
C VAL A 280 6.44 15.10 28.06
N GLU A 281 5.55 16.09 28.13
CA GLU A 281 4.19 15.99 27.58
C GLU A 281 4.19 16.15 26.06
N SER A 282 3.36 15.37 25.37
CA SER A 282 3.12 15.45 23.94
C SER A 282 1.66 15.10 23.62
N GLU A 283 1.27 15.19 22.34
CA GLU A 283 -0.04 14.72 21.88
C GLU A 283 -0.28 13.20 22.08
N TYR A 284 0.77 12.41 22.31
CA TYR A 284 0.68 10.96 22.52
C TYR A 284 0.66 10.56 24.00
N GLY A 285 0.87 11.50 24.92
CA GLY A 285 1.10 11.20 26.34
C GLY A 285 2.46 11.72 26.82
N TYR A 286 3.00 11.09 27.87
CA TYR A 286 4.25 11.50 28.49
C TYR A 286 5.40 10.58 28.08
N HIS A 287 6.53 11.21 27.74
CA HIS A 287 7.75 10.55 27.30
C HIS A 287 8.83 10.67 28.36
N LEU A 288 9.52 9.56 28.64
CA LEU A 288 10.80 9.56 29.31
C LEU A 288 11.88 9.20 28.29
N ILE A 289 12.85 10.07 28.06
CA ILE A 289 13.83 9.97 26.98
C ILE A 289 15.21 9.74 27.58
N TYR A 290 15.96 8.80 27.02
CA TYR A 290 17.34 8.49 27.36
C TYR A 290 18.23 8.60 26.12
N VAL A 291 19.30 9.39 26.18
CA VAL A 291 20.25 9.52 25.07
C VAL A 291 21.41 8.55 25.30
N GLU A 292 21.51 7.52 24.47
CA GLU A 292 22.58 6.52 24.56
C GLU A 292 23.87 7.02 23.95
N LYS A 293 23.79 7.66 22.78
CA LYS A 293 24.96 8.09 22.02
C LYS A 293 24.67 9.27 21.10
N ILE A 294 25.60 10.21 21.03
CA ILE A 294 25.55 11.35 20.13
C ILE A 294 26.63 11.20 19.05
N ARG A 295 26.23 11.21 17.77
CA ARG A 295 27.13 11.09 16.61
C ARG A 295 26.90 12.24 15.65
N GLY A 296 27.53 13.39 15.93
CA GLY A 296 27.36 14.59 15.11
C GLY A 296 25.92 15.10 15.14
N GLN A 297 25.15 14.84 14.07
CA GLN A 297 23.74 15.23 13.96
C GLN A 297 22.75 14.07 14.23
N GLU A 298 23.26 12.86 14.44
CA GLU A 298 22.45 11.68 14.78
C GLU A 298 22.50 11.40 16.28
N LEU A 299 21.35 11.05 16.85
CA LEU A 299 21.23 10.58 18.24
C LEU A 299 20.67 9.17 18.23
N ASP A 300 21.32 8.28 18.97
CA ASP A 300 20.78 6.98 19.35
C ASP A 300 20.04 7.20 20.69
N VAL A 301 18.71 7.09 20.69
CA VAL A 301 17.86 7.36 21.86
C VAL A 301 17.03 6.14 22.23
N ARG A 302 16.66 6.05 23.51
CA ARG A 302 15.57 5.20 23.98
C ARG A 302 14.48 6.04 24.59
N HIS A 303 13.25 5.58 24.50
CA HIS A 303 12.15 6.23 25.20
C HIS A 303 11.11 5.27 25.76
N ILE A 304 10.33 5.79 26.71
CA ILE A 304 9.16 5.14 27.29
C ILE A 304 8.00 6.11 27.16
N LEU A 305 6.95 5.69 26.46
CA LEU A 305 5.71 6.43 26.34
C LEU A 305 4.68 5.84 27.31
N ILE A 306 4.05 6.67 28.13
CA ILE A 306 2.88 6.28 28.91
C ILE A 306 1.80 7.33 28.71
N SER A 307 0.60 6.88 28.33
CA SER A 307 -0.55 7.73 28.08
C SER A 307 -1.42 7.80 29.33
N PRO A 308 -1.85 9.00 29.76
CA PRO A 308 -2.84 9.13 30.81
C PRO A 308 -4.15 8.45 30.42
N LYS A 309 -4.77 7.75 31.37
CA LYS A 309 -6.04 7.06 31.10
C LYS A 309 -7.18 8.06 31.08
N VAL A 310 -8.09 7.87 30.12
CA VAL A 310 -9.34 8.62 30.07
C VAL A 310 -10.33 7.96 31.02
N THR A 311 -10.82 8.71 32.01
CA THR A 311 -11.82 8.20 32.94
C THR A 311 -13.22 8.18 32.32
N PRO A 312 -14.14 7.33 32.78
CA PRO A 312 -15.54 7.34 32.33
C PRO A 312 -16.20 8.71 32.49
N GLU A 313 -15.84 9.46 33.54
CA GLU A 313 -16.35 10.81 33.79
C GLU A 313 -15.86 11.80 32.71
N ALA A 314 -14.58 11.75 32.35
CA ALA A 314 -14.03 12.59 31.28
C ALA A 314 -14.67 12.30 29.92
N LEU A 315 -14.96 11.03 29.62
CA LEU A 315 -15.74 10.64 28.44
C LEU A 315 -17.17 11.19 28.48
N ARG A 316 -17.83 11.10 29.64
CA ARG A 316 -19.19 11.64 29.81
C ARG A 316 -19.20 13.16 29.61
N GLU A 317 -18.24 13.89 30.18
CA GLU A 317 -18.12 15.35 29.99
C GLU A 317 -17.87 15.73 28.52
N ALA A 318 -17.02 14.97 27.83
CA ALA A 318 -16.79 15.18 26.40
C ALA A 318 -18.06 14.96 25.56
N LYS A 319 -18.83 13.91 25.92
CA LYS A 319 -20.13 13.64 25.31
C LYS A 319 -21.11 14.77 25.57
N ASP A 320 -21.27 15.19 26.82
CA ASP A 320 -22.17 16.28 27.22
C ASP A 320 -21.79 17.59 26.49
N LYS A 321 -20.48 17.85 26.30
CA LYS A 321 -20.00 18.97 25.49
C LYS A 321 -20.42 18.82 24.02
N ALA A 322 -20.21 17.65 23.41
CA ALA A 322 -20.60 17.40 22.03
C ALA A 322 -22.12 17.55 21.83
N GLU A 323 -22.94 17.05 22.76
CA GLU A 323 -24.41 17.23 22.72
C GLU A 323 -24.81 18.71 22.84
N SER A 324 -24.13 19.47 23.69
CA SER A 324 -24.35 20.91 23.84
C SER A 324 -24.01 21.67 22.56
N ILE A 325 -22.86 21.38 21.94
CA ILE A 325 -22.45 21.97 20.66
C ILE A 325 -23.50 21.65 19.59
N ARG A 326 -23.91 20.39 19.49
CA ARG A 326 -24.95 19.97 18.55
C ARG A 326 -26.25 20.73 18.76
N LYS A 327 -26.72 20.88 20.00
CA LYS A 327 -27.95 21.64 20.31
C LYS A 327 -27.88 23.08 19.79
N LYS A 328 -26.73 23.75 19.96
CA LYS A 328 -26.49 25.11 19.44
C LYS A 328 -26.49 25.18 17.92
N ILE A 329 -25.95 24.15 17.25
CA ILE A 329 -25.95 24.09 15.78
C ILE A 329 -27.37 23.85 15.26
N VAL A 330 -28.10 22.91 15.85
CA VAL A 330 -29.47 22.56 15.45
C VAL A 330 -30.46 23.70 15.73
N SER A 331 -30.26 24.48 16.80
CA SER A 331 -31.07 25.67 17.08
C SER A 331 -30.73 26.87 16.18
N GLY A 332 -29.64 26.81 15.42
CA GLY A 332 -29.15 27.91 14.58
C GLY A 332 -28.43 29.02 15.35
N GLU A 333 -28.08 28.81 16.62
CA GLU A 333 -27.29 29.77 17.42
C GLU A 333 -25.87 29.96 16.83
N ILE A 334 -25.30 28.89 16.28
CA ILE A 334 -23.98 28.89 15.65
C ILE A 334 -23.98 27.98 14.41
N SER A 335 -23.23 28.35 13.38
CA SER A 335 -23.04 27.47 12.22
C SER A 335 -22.13 26.28 12.59
N PHE A 336 -22.23 25.16 11.87
CA PHE A 336 -21.30 24.04 12.07
C PHE A 336 -19.85 24.47 11.86
N ALA A 337 -19.59 25.29 10.84
CA ALA A 337 -18.24 25.77 10.52
C ALA A 337 -17.66 26.65 11.64
N ASP A 338 -18.47 27.51 12.26
CA ASP A 338 -18.02 28.36 13.35
C ASP A 338 -17.82 27.56 14.64
N ALA A 339 -18.72 26.61 14.92
CA ALA A 339 -18.54 25.66 16.01
C ALA A 339 -17.26 24.82 15.84
N ALA A 340 -16.93 24.39 14.61
CA ALA A 340 -15.67 23.71 14.34
C ALA A 340 -14.46 24.60 14.66
N ARG A 341 -14.48 25.87 14.23
CA ARG A 341 -13.39 26.81 14.50
C ARG A 341 -13.16 27.07 15.98
N SER A 342 -14.24 27.26 16.74
CA SER A 342 -14.17 27.65 18.16
C SER A 342 -14.07 26.47 19.13
N GLU A 343 -14.72 25.34 18.83
CA GLU A 343 -14.91 24.25 19.79
C GLU A 343 -14.19 22.95 19.44
N SER A 344 -13.73 22.77 18.19
CA SER A 344 -13.05 21.52 17.82
C SER A 344 -11.60 21.48 18.30
N ASP A 345 -11.23 20.31 18.82
CA ASP A 345 -9.88 19.97 19.26
C ASP A 345 -8.98 19.42 18.13
N GLU A 346 -9.51 19.27 16.90
CA GLU A 346 -8.74 18.86 15.72
C GLU A 346 -8.16 20.07 15.00
N LYS A 347 -6.83 20.16 14.92
CA LYS A 347 -6.13 21.35 14.42
C LYS A 347 -6.18 21.45 12.89
N GLU A 348 -6.26 20.30 12.24
CA GLU A 348 -6.16 20.08 10.81
C GLU A 348 -7.38 20.64 10.09
N THR A 349 -8.58 20.45 10.64
CA THR A 349 -9.84 20.80 9.98
C THR A 349 -10.54 21.99 10.62
N LYS A 350 -10.28 22.32 11.91
CA LYS A 350 -11.00 23.39 12.64
C LYS A 350 -11.03 24.72 11.88
N ASN A 351 -9.91 25.14 11.31
CA ASN A 351 -9.80 26.45 10.64
C ASN A 351 -10.58 26.46 9.31
N SER A 352 -10.72 25.30 8.68
CA SER A 352 -11.51 25.05 7.47
C SER A 352 -12.99 24.77 7.76
N GLY A 353 -13.47 25.08 8.97
CA GLY A 353 -14.86 24.82 9.37
C GLY A 353 -15.18 23.34 9.55
N GLY A 354 -14.17 22.51 9.82
CA GLY A 354 -14.30 21.07 10.00
C GLY A 354 -14.31 20.27 8.70
N LEU A 355 -14.20 20.90 7.53
CA LEU A 355 -14.25 20.21 6.24
C LEU A 355 -13.16 19.15 6.14
N LEU A 356 -13.59 17.93 5.81
CA LEU A 356 -12.70 16.83 5.52
C LEU A 356 -12.06 17.03 4.15
N MET A 357 -10.78 16.68 4.05
CA MET A 357 -10.02 16.73 2.82
C MET A 357 -9.67 15.31 2.40
N ASN A 358 -9.91 15.00 1.13
CA ASN A 358 -9.56 13.72 0.56
C ASN A 358 -8.03 13.58 0.52
N PRO A 359 -7.43 12.59 1.19
CA PRO A 359 -5.97 12.45 1.25
C PRO A 359 -5.33 12.13 -0.11
N ARG A 360 -6.12 11.68 -1.09
CA ARG A 360 -5.63 11.33 -2.44
C ARG A 360 -5.66 12.52 -3.40
N THR A 361 -6.73 13.32 -3.37
CA THR A 361 -6.95 14.43 -4.31
C THR A 361 -6.70 15.81 -3.70
N LEU A 362 -6.65 15.91 -2.37
CA LEU A 362 -6.62 17.16 -1.60
C LEU A 362 -7.85 18.05 -1.79
N GLU A 363 -8.93 17.50 -2.36
CA GLU A 363 -10.22 18.18 -2.50
C GLU A 363 -11.14 17.91 -1.30
N THR A 364 -12.14 18.75 -1.08
CA THR A 364 -13.17 18.56 -0.03
C THR A 364 -14.27 17.59 -0.44
N ARG A 365 -14.32 17.23 -1.72
CA ARG A 365 -15.35 16.35 -2.30
C ARG A 365 -14.90 14.89 -2.26
N PHE A 366 -15.82 14.05 -1.81
CA PHE A 366 -15.64 12.60 -1.76
C PHE A 366 -16.64 11.93 -2.68
N GLU A 367 -16.15 11.22 -3.70
CA GLU A 367 -16.99 10.32 -4.50
C GLU A 367 -17.44 9.15 -3.62
N LEU A 368 -18.76 8.88 -3.58
CA LEU A 368 -19.35 7.92 -2.64
C LEU A 368 -18.74 6.52 -2.75
N THR A 369 -18.43 6.09 -3.97
CA THR A 369 -17.85 4.76 -4.27
C THR A 369 -16.40 4.61 -3.81
N LYS A 370 -15.71 5.73 -3.56
CA LYS A 370 -14.29 5.78 -3.18
C LYS A 370 -14.06 6.31 -1.76
N MET A 371 -15.15 6.59 -1.05
CA MET A 371 -15.10 7.09 0.32
C MET A 371 -14.70 5.97 1.29
N ASP A 372 -14.05 6.32 2.40
CA ASP A 372 -13.77 5.37 3.47
C ASP A 372 -15.10 4.76 4.00
N PRO A 373 -15.24 3.42 4.08
CA PRO A 373 -16.48 2.79 4.51
C PRO A 373 -16.95 3.22 5.89
N THR A 374 -16.03 3.53 6.81
CA THR A 374 -16.35 3.97 8.17
C THR A 374 -17.04 5.33 8.13
N ILE A 375 -16.47 6.27 7.38
CA ILE A 375 -17.02 7.61 7.25
C ILE A 375 -18.34 7.54 6.48
N TYR A 376 -18.39 6.79 5.37
CA TYR A 376 -19.59 6.61 4.57
C TYR A 376 -20.78 6.13 5.41
N ASN A 377 -20.61 5.08 6.22
CA ASN A 377 -21.67 4.54 7.07
C ASN A 377 -22.15 5.53 8.15
N GLN A 378 -21.31 6.48 8.56
CA GLN A 378 -21.67 7.49 9.55
C GLN A 378 -22.46 8.66 8.95
N VAL A 379 -22.36 8.88 7.63
CA VAL A 379 -22.94 10.06 6.96
C VAL A 379 -23.97 9.73 5.88
N SER A 380 -24.09 8.46 5.45
CA SER A 380 -25.01 8.03 4.39
C SER A 380 -26.44 8.45 4.68
N ASP A 381 -26.87 8.27 5.93
CA ASP A 381 -28.25 8.49 6.38
C ASP A 381 -28.52 9.93 6.84
N LEU A 382 -27.48 10.77 6.91
CA LEU A 382 -27.62 12.18 7.29
C LEU A 382 -28.20 12.99 6.13
N LYS A 383 -29.28 13.72 6.37
CA LYS A 383 -29.77 14.72 5.41
C LYS A 383 -28.79 15.90 5.32
N ASP A 384 -28.91 16.67 4.25
CA ASP A 384 -28.08 17.86 4.06
C ASP A 384 -28.19 18.81 5.25
N LYS A 385 -27.03 19.24 5.76
CA LYS A 385 -26.87 20.10 6.95
C LYS A 385 -27.41 19.49 8.25
N GLN A 386 -27.83 18.22 8.24
CA GLN A 386 -28.14 17.50 9.46
C GLN A 386 -26.84 17.19 10.21
N VAL A 387 -26.85 17.40 11.52
CA VAL A 387 -25.74 17.06 12.40
C VAL A 387 -26.02 15.71 13.06
N SER A 388 -25.06 14.80 12.96
CA SER A 388 -25.10 13.49 13.61
C SER A 388 -25.25 13.63 15.12
N GLU A 389 -25.69 12.56 15.79
CA GLU A 389 -25.45 12.45 17.24
C GLU A 389 -23.94 12.32 17.52
N PRO A 390 -23.47 12.56 18.77
CA PRO A 390 -22.07 12.35 19.13
C PRO A 390 -21.67 10.89 18.93
N ILE A 391 -20.71 10.67 18.02
CA ILE A 391 -20.16 9.35 17.73
C ILE A 391 -18.86 9.20 18.51
N LEU A 392 -18.75 8.12 19.29
CA LEU A 392 -17.48 7.77 19.94
C LEU A 392 -16.56 7.17 18.88
N ASP A 393 -15.41 7.80 18.68
CA ASP A 393 -14.37 7.33 17.79
C ASP A 393 -13.10 7.00 18.58
N THR A 394 -12.36 6.00 18.10
CA THR A 394 -11.07 5.62 18.66
C THR A 394 -10.05 5.70 17.53
N ASP A 395 -9.08 6.59 17.66
CA ASP A 395 -8.06 6.73 16.64
C ASP A 395 -7.14 5.50 16.60
N GLN A 396 -6.26 5.43 15.60
CA GLN A 396 -5.28 4.34 15.45
C GLN A 396 -4.33 4.21 16.65
N ARG A 397 -4.30 5.20 17.55
CA ARG A 397 -3.45 5.27 18.74
C ARG A 397 -4.21 4.84 19.99
N GLY A 398 -5.47 4.43 19.86
CA GLY A 398 -6.33 4.04 20.99
C GLY A 398 -6.91 5.23 21.77
N MET A 399 -6.71 6.46 21.31
CA MET A 399 -7.28 7.64 21.96
C MET A 399 -8.75 7.80 21.57
N GLN A 400 -9.59 7.89 22.59
CA GLN A 400 -11.03 8.05 22.42
C GLN A 400 -11.38 9.53 22.27
N SER A 401 -12.28 9.84 21.35
CA SER A 401 -12.84 11.18 21.16
C SER A 401 -14.29 11.11 20.71
N TYR A 402 -15.06 12.17 20.91
CA TYR A 402 -16.38 12.29 20.32
C TYR A 402 -16.31 13.12 19.05
N LYS A 403 -17.05 12.69 18.02
CA LYS A 403 -17.17 13.38 16.76
C LYS A 403 -18.62 13.74 16.46
N LEU A 404 -18.82 14.95 15.94
CA LEU A 404 -20.05 15.33 15.26
C LEU A 404 -19.74 15.41 13.77
N LEU A 405 -20.61 14.86 12.94
CA LEU A 405 -20.49 14.88 11.49
C LEU A 405 -21.67 15.61 10.87
N THR A 406 -21.42 16.26 9.73
CA THR A 406 -22.48 16.81 8.90
C THR A 406 -22.12 16.67 7.43
N VAL A 407 -23.15 16.49 6.59
CA VAL A 407 -23.02 16.59 5.14
C VAL A 407 -23.32 18.03 4.76
N THR A 408 -22.27 18.76 4.38
CA THR A 408 -22.38 20.19 4.04
C THR A 408 -23.03 20.38 2.67
N ASN A 409 -22.65 19.55 1.69
CA ASN A 409 -23.19 19.54 0.34
C ASN A 409 -23.23 18.11 -0.22
N ARG A 410 -24.23 17.83 -1.08
CA ARG A 410 -24.31 16.64 -1.93
C ARG A 410 -24.36 17.05 -3.38
N TYR A 411 -23.70 16.27 -4.23
CA TYR A 411 -23.69 16.44 -5.66
C TYR A 411 -24.16 15.12 -6.27
N ASP A 412 -25.29 15.15 -6.97
CA ASP A 412 -25.80 13.98 -7.66
C ASP A 412 -24.88 13.57 -8.80
N GLU A 413 -24.97 12.30 -9.20
CA GLU A 413 -24.31 11.82 -10.41
C GLU A 413 -24.76 12.65 -11.61
N HIS A 414 -23.80 13.08 -12.43
CA HIS A 414 -24.08 13.87 -13.62
C HIS A 414 -23.03 13.62 -14.71
N PRO A 415 -23.41 13.79 -16.00
CA PRO A 415 -22.43 13.84 -17.07
C PRO A 415 -21.53 15.06 -16.88
N ALA A 416 -20.26 14.91 -17.26
CA ALA A 416 -19.24 15.94 -17.11
C ALA A 416 -19.68 17.29 -17.68
N ASP A 417 -19.72 18.31 -16.83
CA ASP A 417 -20.03 19.68 -17.22
C ASP A 417 -18.74 20.50 -17.27
N TYR A 418 -18.45 21.11 -18.43
CA TYR A 418 -17.19 21.82 -18.63
C TYR A 418 -16.94 22.95 -17.61
N ALA A 419 -17.99 23.65 -17.19
CA ALA A 419 -17.87 24.79 -16.28
C ALA A 419 -17.76 24.34 -14.82
N LYS A 420 -18.53 23.32 -14.42
CA LYS A 420 -18.56 22.82 -13.03
C LYS A 420 -17.41 21.87 -12.71
N ASP A 421 -16.96 21.09 -13.69
CA ASP A 421 -15.99 20.00 -13.50
C ASP A 421 -14.66 20.26 -14.20
N TYR A 422 -14.35 21.51 -14.52
CA TYR A 422 -13.15 21.87 -15.27
C TYR A 422 -11.86 21.22 -14.73
N THR A 423 -11.68 21.17 -13.41
CA THR A 423 -10.51 20.55 -12.78
C THR A 423 -10.42 19.05 -13.10
N LYS A 424 -11.52 18.30 -12.98
CA LYS A 424 -11.58 16.87 -13.28
C LYS A 424 -11.37 16.60 -14.77
N ILE A 425 -12.01 17.41 -15.62
CA ILE A 425 -11.86 17.31 -17.08
C ILE A 425 -10.41 17.62 -17.48
N LYS A 426 -9.78 18.61 -16.84
CA LYS A 426 -8.36 18.93 -17.02
C LYS A 426 -7.47 17.76 -16.64
N GLU A 427 -7.74 17.08 -15.53
CA GLU A 427 -6.99 15.89 -15.10
C GLU A 427 -7.15 14.72 -16.08
N LEU A 428 -8.37 14.47 -16.56
CA LEU A 428 -8.62 13.46 -17.59
C LEU A 428 -7.90 13.79 -18.90
N ALA A 429 -7.94 15.06 -19.33
CA ALA A 429 -7.23 15.54 -20.52
C ALA A 429 -5.71 15.40 -20.35
N LEU A 430 -5.17 15.76 -19.18
CA LEU A 430 -3.76 15.60 -18.86
C LEU A 430 -3.35 14.13 -18.92
N LYS A 431 -4.15 13.24 -18.34
CA LYS A 431 -3.90 11.79 -18.37
C LYS A 431 -3.94 11.24 -19.79
N GLU A 432 -4.92 11.64 -20.61
CA GLU A 432 -4.98 11.26 -22.03
C GLU A 432 -3.72 11.74 -22.78
N LYS A 433 -3.28 12.98 -22.51
CA LYS A 433 -2.07 13.55 -23.12
C LYS A 433 -0.82 12.79 -22.69
N GLN A 434 -0.68 12.47 -21.41
CA GLN A 434 0.44 11.66 -20.88
C GLN A 434 0.48 10.27 -21.52
N ILE A 435 -0.66 9.59 -21.64
CA ILE A 435 -0.77 8.28 -22.31
C ILE A 435 -0.30 8.38 -23.77
N LYS A 436 -0.72 9.43 -24.49
CA LYS A 436 -0.28 9.66 -25.88
C LYS A 436 1.22 9.96 -25.98
N THR A 437 1.76 10.75 -25.06
CA THR A 437 3.20 11.03 -25.00
C THR A 437 3.99 9.75 -24.76
N ILE A 438 3.56 8.91 -23.82
CA ILE A 438 4.16 7.60 -23.56
C ILE A 438 4.08 6.72 -24.81
N ALA A 439 2.92 6.61 -25.45
CA ALA A 439 2.76 5.79 -26.65
C ALA A 439 3.68 6.25 -27.80
N LYS A 440 3.80 7.57 -28.00
CA LYS A 440 4.71 8.15 -29.00
C LYS A 440 6.18 7.83 -28.65
N TRP A 441 6.58 8.06 -27.40
CA TRP A 441 7.92 7.77 -26.91
C TRP A 441 8.27 6.28 -27.10
N SER A 442 7.37 5.38 -26.71
CA SER A 442 7.57 3.93 -26.87
C SER A 442 7.72 3.55 -28.34
N ALA A 443 6.88 4.09 -29.23
CA ALA A 443 6.97 3.82 -30.65
C ALA A 443 8.28 4.32 -31.30
N GLU A 444 8.86 5.41 -30.79
CA GLU A 444 10.18 5.90 -31.20
C GLU A 444 11.28 4.97 -30.68
N LYS A 445 11.30 4.68 -29.37
CA LYS A 445 12.35 3.87 -28.74
C LYS A 445 12.37 2.41 -29.20
N ILE A 446 11.22 1.82 -29.52
CA ILE A 446 11.15 0.49 -30.12
C ILE A 446 11.90 0.41 -31.47
N LYS A 447 12.01 1.51 -32.21
CA LYS A 447 12.77 1.52 -33.48
C LYS A 447 14.27 1.52 -33.24
N ASP A 448 14.72 2.24 -32.21
CA ASP A 448 16.12 2.48 -31.88
C ASP A 448 16.73 1.35 -31.03
N THR A 449 15.91 0.60 -30.30
CA THR A 449 16.35 -0.51 -29.44
C THR A 449 16.34 -1.85 -30.16
N TYR A 450 17.34 -2.69 -29.91
CA TYR A 450 17.35 -4.07 -30.38
C TYR A 450 16.28 -4.89 -29.64
N ILE A 451 15.30 -5.42 -30.38
CA ILE A 451 14.20 -6.21 -29.83
C ILE A 451 14.08 -7.51 -30.61
N LYS A 452 13.98 -8.62 -29.88
CA LYS A 452 13.75 -9.95 -30.46
C LYS A 452 12.72 -10.70 -29.63
N VAL A 453 11.61 -11.10 -30.26
CA VAL A 453 10.59 -11.98 -29.67
C VAL A 453 10.69 -13.37 -30.30
N ASN A 454 10.63 -14.42 -29.49
CA ASN A 454 10.87 -15.80 -29.89
C ASN A 454 9.60 -16.67 -29.84
N GLY A 455 9.63 -17.77 -30.60
CA GLY A 455 8.64 -18.85 -30.50
C GLY A 455 7.21 -18.42 -30.85
N GLU A 456 6.25 -19.00 -30.14
CA GLU A 456 4.81 -18.75 -30.31
C GLU A 456 4.41 -17.30 -30.02
N TYR A 457 5.20 -16.57 -29.23
CA TYR A 457 4.92 -15.19 -28.86
C TYR A 457 5.11 -14.18 -29.99
N ARG A 458 5.69 -14.58 -31.14
CA ARG A 458 5.76 -13.73 -32.33
C ARG A 458 4.40 -13.49 -32.97
N GLU A 459 3.45 -14.40 -32.75
CA GLU A 459 2.08 -14.33 -33.26
C GLU A 459 1.14 -13.53 -32.33
N CYS A 460 1.64 -13.07 -31.18
CA CYS A 460 0.89 -12.24 -30.26
C CYS A 460 0.49 -10.90 -30.90
N LYS A 461 -0.75 -10.47 -30.63
CA LYS A 461 -1.23 -9.13 -30.97
C LYS A 461 -0.89 -8.17 -29.84
N PHE A 462 0.23 -7.49 -29.97
CA PHE A 462 0.67 -6.49 -28.99
C PHE A 462 0.08 -5.10 -29.30
N THR A 463 -0.10 -4.28 -28.25
CA THR A 463 -0.45 -2.86 -28.37
C THR A 463 0.62 -2.06 -29.11
N ASN A 464 1.89 -2.39 -28.83
CA ASN A 464 3.07 -1.77 -29.41
C ASN A 464 3.69 -2.67 -30.49
N ASN A 465 4.38 -2.07 -31.47
CA ASN A 465 4.94 -2.81 -32.60
C ASN A 465 6.30 -3.49 -32.26
N TRP A 466 6.27 -4.50 -31.39
CA TRP A 466 7.46 -5.21 -30.92
C TRP A 466 8.08 -6.16 -31.96
N VAL A 467 7.26 -6.68 -32.88
CA VAL A 467 7.69 -7.67 -33.87
C VAL A 467 7.78 -7.00 -35.24
N LYS A 468 9.00 -6.68 -35.67
CA LYS A 468 9.26 -6.27 -37.06
C LYS A 468 8.97 -7.48 -37.96
N LYS A 469 7.88 -7.42 -38.74
CA LYS A 469 7.52 -8.45 -39.71
C LYS A 469 8.42 -8.41 -40.94
#